data_AF-A0A6A7W8K3-F1
#
_entry.id   AF-A0A6A7W8K3-F1
#
_cell.length_a   1.000
_cell.length_b   1.000
_cell.length_c   1.000
_cell.angle_alpha   90.00
_cell.angle_beta   90.00
_cell.angle_gamma   90.00
#
_symmetry.space_group_name_H-M   'P 1'
#
loop_
_entity.id
_entity.type
_entity.pdbx_description
1 polymer ?
#
loop_
_entity_poly.entity_id
_entity_poly.type
_entity_poly.pdbx_seq_one_letter_code
_entity_poly.pdbx_strand_id
1 'polypeptide(L)'
;MGVFSKLFGRKTEDKKVGGMEDYMTLVRVYFQAALASQLGITNLAMLPDLRAFKTTFRVPTQNNKLGLGEKAHVKKMMKSVYDTDDNFFKEIDQSIRKKCHKLQDVNVYLIQFQTFTQDLMMLLGNLMKFKLRLPGFMKKALYTMTQKTVDDIFNKNDFNDASVVKTVMQLRQLDKQLCFSQQWVTDFAFQVLMLAKKEPRPSDEEIEKAKGKLGK
;
A
#
# COMPACT_ATOMS: atom_id res chain seq x y z
N MET A 1 -8.73 19.87 -0.51
CA MET A 1 -7.85 19.59 -1.67
C MET A 1 -7.39 18.15 -1.56
N GLY A 2 -8.04 17.23 -2.28
CA GLY A 2 -7.89 15.79 -2.09
C GLY A 2 -6.64 15.22 -2.80
N VAL A 3 -6.14 14.09 -2.29
CA VAL A 3 -5.00 13.34 -2.84
C VAL A 3 -5.05 13.21 -4.37
N PHE A 4 -6.25 12.97 -4.92
CA PHE A 4 -6.47 12.82 -6.35
C PHE A 4 -6.33 14.09 -7.20
N SER A 5 -6.42 15.30 -6.62
CA SER A 5 -6.19 16.53 -7.40
C SER A 5 -4.74 16.66 -7.86
N LYS A 6 -3.79 16.00 -7.17
CA LYS A 6 -2.37 15.94 -7.55
C LYS A 6 -2.13 15.04 -8.76
N LEU A 7 -2.91 13.97 -8.91
CA LEU A 7 -2.79 13.00 -10.02
C LEU A 7 -3.24 13.55 -11.38
N PHE A 8 -4.02 14.64 -11.42
CA PHE A 8 -4.60 15.19 -12.67
C PHE A 8 -4.49 16.72 -12.80
N GLY A 9 -3.87 17.42 -11.84
CA GLY A 9 -3.69 18.86 -11.89
C GLY A 9 -2.68 19.27 -12.98
N ARG A 10 -3.10 20.19 -13.87
CA ARG A 10 -2.22 20.92 -14.79
C ARG A 10 -0.96 21.41 -14.07
N LYS A 11 0.16 21.40 -14.78
CA LYS A 11 1.47 21.96 -14.39
C LYS A 11 1.33 23.28 -13.62
N THR A 12 1.30 23.20 -12.29
CA THR A 12 1.59 24.33 -11.40
C THR A 12 2.50 23.81 -10.31
N GLU A 13 3.78 24.17 -10.48
CA GLU A 13 4.88 24.26 -9.52
C GLU A 13 5.02 23.13 -8.46
N ASP A 14 6.08 22.34 -8.64
CA ASP A 14 6.82 21.57 -7.61
C ASP A 14 6.08 20.56 -6.73
N LYS A 15 4.95 20.01 -7.17
CA LYS A 15 4.33 18.85 -6.49
C LYS A 15 4.47 17.59 -7.34
N LYS A 16 5.47 16.76 -6.99
CA LYS A 16 5.74 15.46 -7.63
C LYS A 16 4.48 14.59 -7.65
N VAL A 17 3.87 14.46 -8.81
CA VAL A 17 2.78 13.51 -9.08
C VAL A 17 3.29 12.09 -8.91
N GLY A 18 2.54 11.23 -8.22
CA GLY A 18 2.90 9.81 -8.07
C GLY A 18 3.75 9.53 -6.82
N GLY A 19 3.43 10.18 -5.70
CA GLY A 19 4.09 9.95 -4.41
C GLY A 19 3.58 8.72 -3.66
N MET A 20 4.11 8.46 -2.46
CA MET A 20 3.68 7.31 -1.64
C MET A 20 2.18 7.41 -1.26
N GLU A 21 1.71 8.61 -0.92
CA GLU A 21 0.32 8.88 -0.56
C GLU A 21 -0.65 8.52 -1.70
N ASP A 22 -0.31 8.92 -2.93
CA ASP A 22 -1.09 8.63 -4.13
C ASP A 22 -1.13 7.12 -4.40
N TYR A 23 0.02 6.43 -4.30
CA TYR A 23 0.12 4.99 -4.48
C TYR A 23 -0.75 4.23 -3.48
N MET A 24 -0.60 4.51 -2.18
CA MET A 24 -1.38 3.86 -1.13
C MET A 24 -2.88 4.12 -1.29
N THR A 25 -3.25 5.31 -1.76
CA THR A 25 -4.64 5.64 -2.05
C THR A 25 -5.18 4.80 -3.22
N LEU A 26 -4.45 4.66 -4.32
CA LEU A 26 -4.86 3.79 -5.44
C LEU A 26 -4.98 2.32 -5.01
N VAL A 27 -4.07 1.83 -4.16
CA VAL A 27 -4.17 0.48 -3.59
C VAL A 27 -5.48 0.33 -2.80
N ARG A 28 -5.80 1.26 -1.89
CA ARG A 28 -7.07 1.23 -1.14
C ARG A 28 -8.31 1.27 -2.05
N VAL A 29 -8.29 2.13 -3.08
CA VAL A 29 -9.37 2.19 -4.07
C VAL A 29 -9.52 0.85 -4.78
N TYR A 30 -8.43 0.21 -5.19
CA TYR A 30 -8.49 -1.10 -5.86
C TYR A 30 -9.12 -2.17 -4.94
N PHE A 31 -8.71 -2.22 -3.67
CA PHE A 31 -9.30 -3.13 -2.68
C PHE A 31 -10.81 -2.91 -2.54
N GLN A 32 -11.24 -1.66 -2.36
CA GLN A 32 -12.66 -1.31 -2.24
C GLN A 32 -13.44 -1.62 -3.53
N ALA A 33 -12.85 -1.38 -4.70
CA ALA A 33 -13.45 -1.72 -5.99
C ALA A 33 -13.58 -3.24 -6.18
N ALA A 34 -12.56 -4.02 -5.78
CA ALA A 34 -12.58 -5.48 -5.81
C ALA A 34 -13.66 -6.04 -4.89
N LEU A 35 -13.75 -5.56 -3.64
CA LEU A 35 -14.81 -5.91 -2.70
C LEU A 35 -16.20 -5.57 -3.25
N ALA A 36 -16.38 -4.37 -3.83
CA ALA A 36 -17.64 -3.97 -4.45
C ALA A 36 -18.08 -4.94 -5.55
N SER A 37 -17.16 -5.25 -6.47
CA SER A 37 -17.45 -6.13 -7.60
C SER A 37 -17.72 -7.58 -7.18
N GLN A 38 -17.03 -8.07 -6.15
CA GLN A 38 -17.13 -9.44 -5.65
C GLN A 38 -18.42 -9.67 -4.85
N LEU A 39 -18.78 -8.72 -3.99
CA LEU A 39 -19.91 -8.86 -3.05
C LEU A 39 -21.19 -8.17 -3.54
N GLY A 40 -21.17 -7.52 -4.70
CA GLY A 40 -22.32 -6.80 -5.24
C GLY A 40 -22.70 -5.56 -4.43
N ILE A 41 -21.71 -4.87 -3.83
CA ILE A 41 -21.96 -3.66 -3.03
C ILE A 41 -22.43 -2.55 -3.97
N THR A 42 -23.58 -1.94 -3.67
CA THR A 42 -24.14 -0.80 -4.41
C THR A 42 -24.06 0.51 -3.63
N ASN A 43 -23.92 0.44 -2.31
CA ASN A 43 -23.83 1.61 -1.44
C ASN A 43 -22.38 2.14 -1.35
N LEU A 44 -22.09 3.23 -2.08
CA LEU A 44 -20.79 3.91 -2.05
C LEU A 44 -20.39 4.48 -0.68
N ALA A 45 -21.33 4.67 0.26
CA ALA A 45 -20.99 5.14 1.59
C ALA A 45 -20.12 4.13 2.37
N MET A 46 -20.21 2.84 2.02
CA MET A 46 -19.39 1.78 2.62
C MET A 46 -17.95 1.77 2.10
N LEU A 47 -17.67 2.47 1.01
CA LEU A 47 -16.41 2.41 0.27
C LEU A 47 -15.89 3.84 0.01
N PRO A 48 -15.40 4.54 1.05
CA PRO A 48 -15.13 5.97 1.00
C PRO A 48 -14.03 6.37 0.00
N ASP A 49 -12.95 5.59 -0.12
CA ASP A 49 -11.88 5.86 -1.09
C ASP A 49 -12.39 5.64 -2.52
N LEU A 50 -13.15 4.56 -2.75
CA LEU A 50 -13.80 4.27 -4.04
C LEU A 50 -14.75 5.38 -4.45
N ARG A 51 -15.57 5.87 -3.51
CA ARG A 51 -16.49 7.00 -3.74
C ARG A 51 -15.71 8.24 -4.12
N ALA A 52 -14.67 8.60 -3.36
CA ALA A 52 -13.86 9.77 -3.64
C ALA A 52 -13.17 9.68 -5.02
N PHE A 53 -12.63 8.51 -5.36
CA PHE A 53 -12.02 8.23 -6.65
C PHE A 53 -13.03 8.35 -7.79
N LYS A 54 -14.18 7.68 -7.68
CA LYS A 54 -15.23 7.68 -8.70
C LYS A 54 -15.74 9.09 -8.98
N THR A 55 -15.98 9.89 -7.93
CA THR A 55 -16.42 11.28 -8.07
C THR A 55 -15.34 12.14 -8.72
N THR A 56 -14.08 11.96 -8.32
CA THR A 56 -12.96 12.76 -8.85
C THR A 56 -12.71 12.48 -10.33
N PHE A 57 -12.64 11.21 -10.71
CA PHE A 57 -12.32 10.79 -12.07
C PHE A 57 -13.54 10.57 -12.96
N ARG A 58 -14.75 10.79 -12.43
CA ARG A 58 -16.02 10.58 -13.11
C ARG A 58 -16.10 9.22 -13.82
N VAL A 59 -15.60 8.17 -13.14
CA VAL A 59 -15.57 6.82 -13.71
C VAL A 59 -17.00 6.28 -13.78
N PRO A 60 -17.51 5.87 -14.95
CA PRO A 60 -18.85 5.29 -15.06
C PRO A 60 -18.90 3.90 -14.42
N THR A 61 -20.05 3.52 -13.85
CA THR A 61 -20.31 2.12 -13.50
C THR A 61 -20.38 1.29 -14.78
N GLN A 62 -19.99 0.02 -14.68
CA GLN A 62 -20.10 -0.92 -15.80
C GLN A 62 -21.16 -1.95 -15.46
N ASN A 63 -22.09 -2.19 -16.39
CA ASN A 63 -23.20 -3.13 -16.21
C ASN A 63 -24.02 -2.86 -14.92
N ASN A 64 -24.21 -1.58 -14.57
CA ASN A 64 -24.85 -1.15 -13.32
C ASN A 64 -24.21 -1.68 -12.03
N LYS A 65 -22.97 -2.19 -12.11
CA LYS A 65 -22.19 -2.68 -10.95
C LYS A 65 -21.05 -1.73 -10.61
N LEU A 66 -20.86 -1.52 -9.31
CA LEU A 66 -19.68 -0.84 -8.79
C LEU A 66 -18.47 -1.78 -8.83
N GLY A 67 -17.29 -1.19 -8.96
CA GLY A 67 -16.01 -1.89 -8.83
C GLY A 67 -15.40 -2.31 -10.16
N LEU A 68 -16.18 -2.71 -11.17
CA LEU A 68 -15.63 -3.19 -12.44
C LEU A 68 -14.88 -2.10 -13.22
N GLY A 69 -15.54 -0.95 -13.43
CA GLY A 69 -14.95 0.19 -14.14
C GLY A 69 -13.82 0.83 -13.34
N GLU A 70 -13.98 0.94 -12.03
CA GLU A 70 -12.98 1.53 -11.14
C GLU A 70 -11.72 0.65 -11.05
N LYS A 71 -11.85 -0.68 -10.96
CA LYS A 71 -10.70 -1.60 -11.03
C LYS A 71 -9.90 -1.40 -12.31
N ALA A 72 -10.57 -1.37 -13.46
CA ALA A 72 -9.91 -1.18 -14.75
C ALA A 72 -9.17 0.15 -14.82
N HIS A 73 -9.77 1.22 -14.30
CA HIS A 73 -9.18 2.55 -14.30
C HIS A 73 -7.97 2.65 -13.36
N VAL A 74 -8.09 2.17 -12.12
CA VAL A 74 -6.99 2.14 -11.15
C VAL A 74 -5.84 1.29 -11.67
N LYS A 75 -6.15 0.12 -12.22
CA LYS A 75 -5.15 -0.78 -12.82
C LYS A 75 -4.36 -0.08 -13.94
N LYS A 76 -5.05 0.64 -14.83
CA LYS A 76 -4.40 1.44 -15.89
C LYS A 76 -3.49 2.53 -15.30
N MET A 77 -3.98 3.27 -14.31
CA MET A 77 -3.19 4.33 -13.64
C MET A 77 -1.96 3.77 -12.93
N MET A 78 -2.11 2.67 -12.19
CA MET A 78 -1.03 2.07 -11.43
C MET A 78 0.05 1.49 -12.35
N LYS A 79 -0.35 0.86 -13.46
CA LYS A 79 0.58 0.46 -14.53
C LYS A 79 1.33 1.65 -15.10
N SER A 80 0.64 2.73 -15.46
CA SER A 80 1.27 3.87 -16.14
C SER A 80 2.19 4.69 -15.24
N VAL A 81 1.84 4.85 -13.96
CA VAL A 81 2.57 5.72 -13.02
C VAL A 81 3.65 4.96 -12.24
N TYR A 82 3.38 3.70 -11.90
CA TYR A 82 4.19 2.91 -10.96
C TYR A 82 4.75 1.63 -11.54
N ASP A 83 4.46 1.31 -12.81
CA ASP A 83 4.88 0.06 -13.46
C ASP A 83 4.39 -1.19 -12.70
N THR A 84 3.18 -1.12 -12.13
CA THR A 84 2.61 -2.21 -11.33
C THR A 84 2.21 -3.40 -12.19
N ASP A 85 2.72 -4.58 -11.87
CA ASP A 85 2.43 -5.83 -12.58
C ASP A 85 0.96 -6.29 -12.46
N ASP A 86 0.48 -7.07 -13.43
CA ASP A 86 -0.87 -7.63 -13.41
C ASP A 86 -1.12 -8.59 -12.24
N ASN A 87 -0.09 -9.32 -11.81
CA ASN A 87 -0.19 -10.30 -10.74
C ASN A 87 -0.47 -9.63 -9.39
N PHE A 88 -0.01 -8.39 -9.18
CA PHE A 88 -0.37 -7.59 -8.00
C PHE A 88 -1.89 -7.53 -7.80
N PHE A 89 -2.62 -7.25 -8.87
CA PHE A 89 -4.08 -7.14 -8.86
C PHE A 89 -4.77 -8.49 -8.74
N LYS A 90 -4.21 -9.53 -9.39
CA LYS A 90 -4.75 -10.89 -9.32
C LYS A 90 -4.69 -11.45 -7.91
N GLU A 91 -3.60 -11.23 -7.18
CA GLU A 91 -3.50 -11.70 -5.79
C GLU A 91 -4.48 -10.99 -4.86
N ILE A 92 -4.70 -9.68 -5.03
CA ILE A 92 -5.74 -8.96 -4.29
C ILE A 92 -7.12 -9.57 -4.54
N ASP A 93 -7.46 -9.79 -5.81
CA ASP A 93 -8.75 -10.39 -6.19
C ASP A 93 -8.92 -11.81 -5.63
N GLN A 94 -7.85 -12.61 -5.68
CA GLN A 94 -7.86 -13.97 -5.12
C GLN A 94 -7.99 -13.96 -3.60
N SER A 95 -7.30 -13.06 -2.92
CA SER A 95 -7.38 -12.91 -1.47
C SER A 95 -8.81 -12.56 -1.04
N ILE A 96 -9.39 -11.51 -1.64
CA ILE A 96 -10.77 -11.09 -1.36
C ILE A 96 -11.73 -12.24 -1.64
N ARG A 97 -11.59 -12.94 -2.76
CA ARG A 97 -12.44 -14.09 -3.10
C ARG A 97 -12.37 -15.22 -2.07
N LYS A 98 -11.20 -15.45 -1.47
CA LYS A 98 -10.98 -16.51 -0.46
C LYS A 98 -11.48 -16.13 0.94
N LYS A 99 -11.61 -14.82 1.24
CA LYS A 99 -11.72 -14.33 2.62
C LYS A 99 -12.92 -13.44 2.89
N CYS A 100 -13.53 -12.89 1.85
CA CYS A 100 -14.73 -12.07 1.96
C CYS A 100 -15.86 -12.75 1.20
N HIS A 101 -16.83 -13.27 1.96
CA HIS A 101 -18.01 -13.95 1.40
C HIS A 101 -19.30 -13.17 1.65
N LYS A 102 -19.32 -12.30 2.66
CA LYS A 102 -20.47 -11.47 3.03
C LYS A 102 -20.06 -10.04 3.34
N LEU A 103 -21.03 -9.13 3.39
CA LEU A 103 -20.79 -7.70 3.60
C LEU A 103 -20.12 -7.39 4.95
N GLN A 104 -20.36 -8.20 5.98
CA GLN A 104 -19.75 -8.02 7.31
C GLN A 104 -18.24 -8.24 7.28
N ASP A 105 -17.73 -9.04 6.34
CA ASP A 105 -16.31 -9.34 6.22
C ASP A 105 -15.52 -8.14 5.66
N VAL A 106 -16.19 -7.21 4.98
CA VAL A 106 -15.57 -6.06 4.29
C VAL A 106 -14.76 -5.20 5.25
N ASN A 107 -15.38 -4.76 6.35
CA ASN A 107 -14.71 -3.87 7.30
C ASN A 107 -13.57 -4.59 8.02
N VAL A 108 -13.79 -5.86 8.40
CA VAL A 108 -12.77 -6.68 9.06
C VAL A 108 -11.56 -6.85 8.15
N TYR A 109 -11.78 -7.20 6.89
CA TYR A 109 -10.71 -7.41 5.91
C TYR A 109 -9.94 -6.12 5.59
N LEU A 110 -10.64 -4.98 5.45
CA LEU A 110 -9.99 -3.69 5.23
C LEU A 110 -9.13 -3.26 6.42
N ILE A 111 -9.60 -3.49 7.66
CA ILE A 111 -8.82 -3.23 8.87
C ILE A 111 -7.61 -4.16 8.93
N GLN A 112 -7.78 -5.46 8.68
CA GLN A 112 -6.67 -6.42 8.64
C GLN A 112 -5.60 -6.02 7.63
N PHE A 113 -6.02 -5.64 6.42
CA PHE A 113 -5.09 -5.16 5.39
C PHE A 113 -4.38 -3.88 5.83
N GLN A 114 -5.10 -2.92 6.42
CA GLN A 114 -4.51 -1.68 6.91
C GLN A 114 -3.47 -1.96 8.01
N THR A 115 -3.80 -2.77 9.01
CA THR A 115 -2.86 -3.17 10.07
C THR A 115 -1.66 -3.92 9.50
N PHE A 116 -1.88 -4.84 8.56
CA PHE A 116 -0.81 -5.57 7.89
C PHE A 116 0.18 -4.62 7.20
N THR A 117 -0.33 -3.65 6.42
CA THR A 117 0.54 -2.68 5.75
C THR A 117 1.30 -1.80 6.74
N GLN A 118 0.68 -1.40 7.86
CA GLN A 118 1.35 -0.61 8.90
C GLN A 118 2.47 -1.40 9.57
N ASP A 119 2.18 -2.63 10.01
CA ASP A 119 3.16 -3.53 10.64
C ASP A 119 4.32 -3.83 9.69
N LEU A 120 4.02 -4.10 8.42
CA LEU A 120 5.02 -4.32 7.38
C LEU A 120 5.94 -3.10 7.24
N MET A 121 5.39 -1.89 7.11
CA MET A 121 6.21 -0.68 6.97
C MET A 121 7.05 -0.39 8.21
N MET A 122 6.51 -0.64 9.41
CA MET A 122 7.25 -0.51 10.67
C MET A 122 8.43 -1.48 10.74
N LEU A 123 8.19 -2.76 10.40
CA LEU A 123 9.24 -3.79 10.37
C LEU A 123 10.30 -3.49 9.33
N LEU A 124 9.90 -3.08 8.12
CA LEU A 124 10.82 -2.66 7.07
C LEU A 124 11.66 -1.46 7.53
N GLY A 125 11.04 -0.46 8.18
CA GLY A 125 11.74 0.68 8.76
C GLY A 125 12.78 0.25 9.80
N ASN A 126 12.41 -0.65 10.72
CA ASN A 126 13.30 -1.12 11.79
C ASN A 126 14.43 -2.01 11.26
N LEU A 127 14.11 -3.00 10.41
CA LEU A 127 15.04 -4.02 9.92
C LEU A 127 15.93 -3.53 8.76
N MET A 128 15.51 -2.49 8.04
CA MET A 128 16.28 -1.91 6.92
C MET A 128 16.84 -0.53 7.20
N LYS A 129 16.79 -0.01 8.44
CA LYS A 129 17.29 1.32 8.84
C LYS A 129 18.65 1.71 8.21
N PHE A 130 19.60 0.76 8.16
CA PHE A 130 20.91 0.96 7.53
C PHE A 130 20.93 0.73 6.01
N LYS A 131 20.07 -0.15 5.51
CA LYS A 131 19.98 -0.57 4.09
C LYS A 131 19.25 0.45 3.22
N LEU A 132 18.40 1.29 3.81
CA LEU A 132 17.72 2.40 3.13
C LEU A 132 18.67 3.54 2.71
N ARG A 133 19.93 3.52 3.14
CA ARG A 133 20.97 4.49 2.74
C ARG A 133 21.58 4.20 1.37
N LEU A 134 21.24 3.08 0.73
CA LEU A 134 21.72 2.75 -0.62
C LEU A 134 21.28 3.82 -1.64
N PRO A 135 22.18 4.29 -2.53
CA PRO A 135 21.80 5.19 -3.61
C PRO A 135 20.71 4.60 -4.51
N GLY A 136 19.79 5.43 -5.01
CA GLY A 136 18.62 4.99 -5.78
C GLY A 136 18.92 4.26 -7.09
N PHE A 137 20.17 4.33 -7.61
CA PHE A 137 20.60 3.57 -8.78
C PHE A 137 20.83 2.07 -8.47
N MET A 138 21.00 1.68 -7.21
CA MET A 138 21.15 0.29 -6.79
C MET A 138 19.80 -0.40 -6.55
N LYS A 139 18.83 -0.21 -7.46
CA LYS A 139 17.47 -0.76 -7.35
C LYS A 139 17.46 -2.28 -7.14
N LYS A 140 18.31 -3.01 -7.87
CA LYS A 140 18.43 -4.48 -7.74
C LYS A 140 18.89 -4.90 -6.35
N ALA A 141 19.91 -4.24 -5.80
CA ALA A 141 20.40 -4.54 -4.46
C ALA A 141 19.34 -4.23 -3.41
N LEU A 142 18.63 -3.10 -3.55
CA LEU A 142 17.52 -2.76 -2.66
C LEU A 142 16.40 -3.81 -2.74
N TYR A 143 16.04 -4.26 -3.94
CA TYR A 143 15.05 -5.31 -4.14
C TYR A 143 15.46 -6.61 -3.44
N THR A 144 16.68 -7.10 -3.67
CA THR A 144 17.20 -8.31 -3.01
C THR A 144 17.21 -8.17 -1.49
N MET A 145 17.53 -6.97 -0.97
CA MET A 145 17.47 -6.71 0.47
C MET A 145 16.04 -6.71 1.00
N THR A 146 15.09 -6.12 0.27
CA THR A 146 13.67 -6.16 0.61
C THR A 146 13.17 -7.60 0.63
N GLN A 147 13.48 -8.38 -0.41
CA GLN A 147 13.13 -9.80 -0.49
C GLN A 147 13.68 -10.58 0.70
N LYS A 148 14.96 -10.40 1.04
CA LYS A 148 15.57 -11.05 2.21
C LYS A 148 14.90 -10.63 3.52
N THR A 149 14.57 -9.35 3.68
CA THR A 149 13.89 -8.88 4.90
C THR A 149 12.47 -9.41 4.99
N VAL A 150 11.74 -9.53 3.88
CA VAL A 150 10.43 -10.18 3.86
C VAL A 150 10.57 -11.67 4.21
N ASP A 151 11.54 -12.37 3.62
CA ASP A 151 11.84 -13.77 3.97
C ASP A 151 12.14 -13.92 5.47
N ASP A 152 13.00 -13.07 6.05
CA ASP A 152 13.27 -13.04 7.49
C ASP A 152 11.96 -12.83 8.28
N ILE A 153 11.11 -11.87 7.88
CA ILE A 153 9.82 -11.60 8.54
C ILE A 153 8.94 -12.86 8.53
N PHE A 154 8.93 -13.67 7.49
CA PHE A 154 8.05 -14.85 7.43
C PHE A 154 8.65 -16.12 8.02
N ASN A 155 9.96 -16.29 7.96
CA ASN A 155 10.62 -17.57 8.23
C ASN A 155 11.56 -17.54 9.44
N LYS A 156 12.11 -16.38 9.82
CA LYS A 156 13.07 -16.26 10.92
C LYS A 156 12.36 -16.20 12.28
N ASN A 157 12.84 -16.94 13.29
CA ASN A 157 12.21 -16.94 14.62
C ASN A 157 13.07 -16.24 15.71
N ASP A 158 14.34 -16.01 15.43
CA ASP A 158 15.32 -15.39 16.30
C ASP A 158 15.48 -13.89 15.97
N PHE A 159 14.58 -13.06 16.50
CA PHE A 159 14.77 -11.61 16.55
C PHE A 159 15.20 -11.19 17.96
N ASN A 160 16.25 -10.38 18.04
CA ASN A 160 16.81 -9.92 19.33
C ASN A 160 15.91 -8.91 20.05
N ASP A 161 15.03 -8.23 19.32
CA ASP A 161 14.13 -7.22 19.86
C ASP A 161 12.72 -7.81 20.06
N ALA A 162 12.27 -7.88 21.31
CA ALA A 162 10.97 -8.41 21.68
C ALA A 162 9.79 -7.67 21.01
N SER A 163 9.93 -6.37 20.74
CA SER A 163 8.91 -5.60 20.02
C SER A 163 8.81 -6.04 18.57
N VAL A 164 9.94 -6.32 17.93
CA VAL A 164 10.01 -6.87 16.57
C VAL A 164 9.39 -8.26 16.52
N VAL A 165 9.70 -9.14 17.49
CA VAL A 165 9.10 -10.48 17.58
C VAL A 165 7.57 -10.39 17.60
N LYS A 166 7.01 -9.53 18.46
CA LYS A 166 5.56 -9.36 18.59
C LYS A 166 4.92 -8.91 17.27
N THR A 167 5.48 -7.88 16.63
CA THR A 167 4.94 -7.38 15.36
C THR A 167 5.09 -8.40 14.24
N VAL A 168 6.19 -9.14 14.17
CA VAL A 168 6.37 -10.22 13.19
C VAL A 168 5.31 -11.31 13.36
N MET A 169 5.05 -11.75 14.60
CA MET A 169 4.01 -12.75 14.87
C MET A 169 2.61 -12.26 14.46
N GLN A 170 2.30 -10.99 14.77
CA GLN A 170 1.04 -10.36 14.37
C GLN A 170 0.91 -10.27 12.84
N LEU A 171 1.97 -9.81 12.16
CA LEU A 171 1.98 -9.71 10.69
C LEU A 171 1.76 -11.07 10.04
N ARG A 172 2.42 -12.13 10.51
CA ARG A 172 2.22 -13.51 10.01
C ARG A 172 0.77 -13.98 10.21
N GLN A 173 0.17 -13.64 11.34
CA GLN A 173 -1.23 -14.01 11.60
C GLN A 173 -2.19 -13.25 10.69
N LEU A 174 -1.94 -11.97 10.43
CA LEU A 174 -2.69 -11.17 9.47
C LEU A 174 -2.52 -11.72 8.05
N ASP A 175 -1.31 -12.10 7.66
CA ASP A 175 -1.05 -12.69 6.35
C ASP A 175 -1.79 -14.03 6.15
N LYS A 176 -1.95 -14.86 7.19
CA LYS A 176 -2.82 -16.05 7.08
C LYS A 176 -4.29 -15.70 6.78
N GLN A 177 -4.74 -14.53 7.20
CA GLN A 177 -6.08 -14.01 6.90
C GLN A 177 -6.15 -13.32 5.54
N LEU A 178 -5.04 -12.73 5.07
CA LEU A 178 -4.98 -12.02 3.79
C LEU A 178 -4.45 -12.90 2.63
N CYS A 179 -3.81 -14.03 2.90
CA CYS A 179 -3.31 -14.99 1.91
C CYS A 179 -2.48 -14.37 0.78
N PHE A 180 -1.61 -13.39 1.06
CA PHE A 180 -0.69 -12.86 0.06
C PHE A 180 0.55 -13.74 -0.06
N SER A 181 1.12 -13.82 -1.26
CA SER A 181 2.41 -14.48 -1.44
C SER A 181 3.54 -13.61 -0.88
N GLN A 182 4.64 -14.22 -0.43
CA GLN A 182 5.84 -13.46 -0.03
C GLN A 182 6.36 -12.59 -1.20
N GLN A 183 6.16 -13.05 -2.44
CA GLN A 183 6.49 -12.28 -3.64
C GLN A 183 5.67 -10.99 -3.71
N TRP A 184 4.36 -11.08 -3.54
CA TRP A 184 3.47 -9.91 -3.52
C TRP A 184 3.85 -8.93 -2.41
N VAL A 185 4.14 -9.45 -1.21
CA VAL A 185 4.57 -8.64 -0.07
C VAL A 185 5.91 -7.95 -0.36
N THR A 186 6.84 -8.64 -1.01
CA THR A 186 8.14 -8.10 -1.44
C THR A 186 7.97 -6.98 -2.46
N ASP A 187 7.17 -7.19 -3.51
CA ASP A 187 6.97 -6.22 -4.57
C ASP A 187 6.25 -4.97 -4.05
N PHE A 188 5.23 -5.16 -3.22
CA PHE A 188 4.52 -4.07 -2.55
C PHE A 188 5.46 -3.27 -1.64
N ALA A 189 6.22 -3.95 -0.78
CA ALA A 189 7.20 -3.33 0.11
C ALA A 189 8.23 -2.51 -0.68
N PHE A 190 8.83 -3.13 -1.71
CA PHE A 190 9.85 -2.50 -2.53
C PHE A 190 9.32 -1.24 -3.22
N GLN A 191 8.10 -1.30 -3.77
CA GLN A 191 7.47 -0.15 -4.41
C GLN A 191 7.31 1.02 -3.42
N VAL A 192 6.79 0.75 -2.22
CA VAL A 192 6.62 1.78 -1.19
C VAL A 192 7.95 2.40 -0.78
N LEU A 193 9.00 1.60 -0.60
CA LEU A 193 10.34 2.10 -0.27
C LEU A 193 10.93 2.96 -1.38
N MET A 194 10.74 2.55 -2.64
CA MET A 194 11.20 3.33 -3.79
C MET A 194 10.52 4.69 -3.86
N LEU A 195 9.23 4.77 -3.51
CA LEU A 195 8.49 6.02 -3.43
C LEU A 195 8.96 6.88 -2.27
N ALA A 196 9.10 6.30 -1.06
CA ALA A 196 9.59 7.00 0.12
C ALA A 196 11.01 7.59 -0.09
N LYS A 197 11.86 6.93 -0.88
CA LYS A 197 13.20 7.45 -1.23
C LYS A 197 13.19 8.59 -2.25
N LYS A 198 12.15 8.72 -3.06
CA LYS A 198 12.00 9.81 -4.05
C LYS A 198 11.47 11.09 -3.41
N GLU A 199 10.81 10.98 -2.27
CA GLU A 199 10.38 12.11 -1.45
C GLU A 199 11.61 12.75 -0.78
N PRO A 200 11.78 14.09 -0.85
CA PRO A 200 12.88 14.75 -0.18
C PRO A 200 12.78 14.51 1.33
N ARG A 201 13.81 13.90 1.92
CA ARG A 201 13.89 13.74 3.37
C ARG A 201 14.24 15.10 4.00
N PRO A 202 13.62 15.49 5.12
CA PRO A 202 14.15 16.58 5.92
C PRO A 202 15.60 16.25 6.28
N SER A 203 16.48 17.25 6.21
CA SER A 203 17.87 17.13 6.63
C SER A 203 17.96 16.70 8.10
N ASP A 204 19.06 16.05 8.49
CA ASP A 204 19.26 15.65 9.89
C ASP A 204 19.21 16.86 10.84
N GLU A 205 19.60 18.06 10.36
CA GLU A 205 19.46 19.34 11.05
C GLU A 205 17.98 19.77 11.25
N GLU A 206 17.11 19.54 10.27
CA GLU A 206 15.67 19.80 10.37
C GLU A 206 15.00 18.81 11.32
N ILE A 207 15.47 17.56 11.36
CA ILE A 207 14.99 16.53 12.29
C ILE A 207 15.41 16.85 13.72
N GLU A 208 16.64 17.31 13.96
CA GLU A 208 17.08 17.79 15.29
C GLU A 208 16.32 19.03 15.73
N LYS A 209 16.13 20.01 14.84
CA LYS A 209 15.32 21.21 15.13
C LYS A 209 13.86 20.86 15.44
N ALA A 210 13.28 19.86 14.78
CA ALA A 210 11.93 19.38 15.07
C ALA A 210 11.86 18.66 16.43
N LYS A 211 12.84 17.80 16.74
CA LYS A 211 12.93 17.13 18.05
C LYS A 211 13.11 18.12 19.21
N GLY A 212 13.92 19.16 19.01
CA GLY A 212 14.10 20.24 20.00
C GLY A 212 12.85 21.10 20.22
N LYS A 213 11.90 21.11 19.27
CA LYS A 213 10.61 21.81 19.39
C LYS A 213 9.52 20.98 20.04
N LEU A 214 9.60 19.64 19.97
CA LEU A 214 8.68 18.70 20.62
C LEU A 214 9.05 18.37 22.08
N GLY A 215 10.24 18.77 22.52
CA GLY A 215 10.72 18.63 23.91
C GLY A 215 10.54 19.87 24.79
N LYS A 216 9.63 20.78 24.42
CA LYS A 216 9.18 21.91 25.26
C LYS A 216 7.68 21.83 25.49
#